data_AF-A0A9D7U155-F1
#
_entry.id   AF-A0A9D7U155-F1
#
_cell.length_a   1.000
_cell.length_b   1.000
_cell.length_c   1.000
_cell.angle_alpha   90.00
_cell.angle_beta   90.00
_cell.angle_gamma   90.00
#
_symmetry.space_group_name_H-M   'P 1'
#
loop_
_entity.id
_entity.type
_entity.pdbx_description
1 polymer ?
#
loop_
_entity_poly.entity_id
_entity_poly.type
_entity_poly.pdbx_seq_one_letter_code
_entity_poly.pdbx_strand_id
1 'polypeptide(L)'
;MRFFNLTFVLLLVNGAIAQSFTAKTGYLYLGEKDTELNGGMEVLSGIIKKNDKIDIYAPSGRKFTATIVKISGKNNDELSQVKAGEYGYFDLKFTENPSTGKDYINKDYKVYPAGFKVNSSQMKAEADAKTASVNFKSKLNGKNWNAKVTYKGASFWRKGVKGLLEKPYMQLQFASVQTPDERLITIQVLYPKESPAKYVSKDLEVNFSGTPDGNTAHTEIYGFVNGKGNTDFSLEITKWQKVSSSKAIISGKISGDLKEVKLLGTPKLIHRFSDGVFENIEVEIFNEQVDFKQMIKSVVGESKKN
;
A
#
# COMPACT_ATOMS: atom_id res chain seq x y z
N MET A 1 -36.29 33.47 -62.96
CA MET A 1 -36.72 32.40 -62.02
C MET A 1 -35.50 31.63 -61.57
N ARG A 2 -35.02 31.88 -60.35
CA ARG A 2 -33.90 31.14 -59.74
C ARG A 2 -34.50 30.22 -58.68
N PHE A 3 -34.43 28.91 -58.88
CA PHE A 3 -34.78 27.93 -57.86
C PHE A 3 -33.58 27.76 -56.92
N PHE A 4 -33.74 28.20 -55.67
CA PHE A 4 -32.85 27.86 -54.57
C PHE A 4 -33.23 26.46 -54.07
N ASN A 5 -32.40 25.46 -54.38
CA ASN A 5 -32.48 24.16 -53.74
C ASN A 5 -31.86 24.28 -52.34
N LEU A 6 -32.72 24.24 -51.31
CA LEU A 6 -32.34 24.21 -49.92
C LEU A 6 -32.00 22.75 -49.54
N THR A 7 -30.74 22.36 -49.65
CA THR A 7 -30.28 21.05 -49.15
C THR A 7 -30.12 21.13 -47.62
N PHE A 8 -31.11 20.60 -46.91
CA PHE A 8 -31.07 20.43 -45.46
C PHE A 8 -30.19 19.20 -45.13
N VAL A 9 -28.91 19.42 -44.79
CA VAL A 9 -28.04 18.36 -44.29
C VAL A 9 -28.35 18.14 -42.81
N LEU A 10 -29.14 17.10 -42.53
CA LEU A 10 -29.34 16.60 -41.17
C LEU A 10 -28.07 15.85 -40.74
N LEU A 11 -27.12 16.55 -40.12
CA LEU A 11 -26.00 15.94 -39.41
C LEU A 11 -26.56 15.23 -38.17
N LEU A 12 -26.79 13.92 -38.28
CA LEU A 12 -26.95 13.01 -37.16
C LEU A 12 -25.64 13.00 -36.36
N VAL A 13 -25.51 13.92 -35.41
CA VAL A 13 -24.51 13.83 -34.36
C VAL A 13 -24.96 12.69 -33.44
N ASN A 14 -24.61 11.45 -33.80
CA ASN A 14 -24.52 10.33 -32.86
C ASN A 14 -23.33 10.61 -31.93
N GLY A 15 -23.42 11.68 -31.14
CA GLY A 15 -22.66 11.76 -29.92
C GLY A 15 -23.19 10.63 -29.06
N ALA A 16 -22.41 9.56 -28.91
CA ALA A 16 -22.65 8.59 -27.86
C ALA A 16 -22.78 9.40 -26.57
N ILE A 17 -24.02 9.56 -26.08
CA ILE A 17 -24.28 10.18 -24.79
C ILE A 17 -23.48 9.32 -23.84
N ALA A 18 -22.42 9.89 -23.26
CA ALA A 18 -21.61 9.20 -22.27
C ALA A 18 -22.58 8.65 -21.23
N GLN A 19 -22.72 7.34 -21.16
CA GLN A 19 -23.63 6.68 -20.24
C GLN A 19 -23.21 7.13 -18.85
N SER A 20 -23.99 8.01 -18.22
CA SER A 20 -23.67 8.52 -16.89
C SER A 20 -24.44 7.68 -15.89
N PHE A 21 -23.74 6.81 -15.18
CA PHE A 21 -24.26 6.18 -13.98
C PHE A 21 -23.31 6.47 -12.82
N THR A 22 -23.81 6.33 -11.60
CA THR A 22 -23.00 6.22 -10.39
C THR A 22 -23.47 5.05 -9.58
N ALA A 23 -22.55 4.33 -8.98
CA ALA A 23 -22.85 3.21 -8.10
C ALA A 23 -21.83 3.13 -6.97
N LYS A 24 -22.05 2.22 -6.04
CA LYS A 24 -21.05 1.81 -5.06
C LYS A 24 -21.03 0.30 -4.92
N THR A 25 -19.85 -0.24 -4.61
CA THR A 25 -19.69 -1.66 -4.37
C THR A 25 -20.40 -2.09 -3.08
N GLY A 26 -21.04 -3.24 -3.11
CA GLY A 26 -21.44 -4.01 -1.93
C GLY A 26 -20.30 -4.92 -1.48
N TYR A 27 -20.63 -6.01 -0.81
CA TYR A 27 -19.66 -7.09 -0.58
C TYR A 27 -19.34 -7.78 -1.90
N LEU A 28 -18.03 -7.93 -2.17
CA LEU A 28 -17.48 -8.61 -3.33
C LEU A 28 -16.60 -9.77 -2.85
N TYR A 29 -16.67 -10.89 -3.55
CA TYR A 29 -16.00 -12.14 -3.21
C TYR A 29 -15.14 -12.59 -4.38
N LEU A 30 -13.98 -13.18 -4.06
CA LEU A 30 -13.09 -13.77 -5.06
C LEU A 30 -13.80 -14.89 -5.83
N GLY A 31 -13.69 -14.82 -7.15
CA GLY A 31 -14.07 -15.88 -8.06
C GLY A 31 -12.98 -16.94 -8.19
N GLU A 32 -13.05 -17.74 -9.25
CA GLU A 32 -12.08 -18.80 -9.52
C GLU A 32 -10.69 -18.25 -9.89
N LYS A 33 -10.65 -17.09 -10.55
CA LYS A 33 -9.42 -16.38 -10.88
C LYS A 33 -9.25 -15.16 -9.99
N ASP A 34 -8.00 -14.80 -9.77
CA ASP A 34 -7.61 -13.63 -8.98
C ASP A 34 -8.00 -12.29 -9.63
N THR A 35 -8.43 -12.29 -10.89
CA THR A 35 -9.00 -11.14 -11.60
C THR A 35 -10.53 -11.16 -11.67
N GLU A 36 -11.20 -12.09 -11.01
CA GLU A 36 -12.66 -12.24 -11.05
C GLU A 36 -13.21 -12.00 -9.65
N LEU A 37 -14.14 -11.06 -9.51
CA LEU A 37 -14.94 -10.89 -8.29
C LEU A 37 -16.42 -11.01 -8.62
N ASN A 38 -17.21 -11.53 -7.69
CA ASN A 38 -18.66 -11.52 -7.76
C ASN A 38 -19.25 -10.88 -6.52
N GLY A 39 -20.39 -10.21 -6.65
CA GLY A 39 -21.11 -9.70 -5.50
C GLY A 39 -21.96 -8.51 -5.84
N GLY A 40 -22.42 -7.78 -4.82
CA GLY A 40 -23.45 -6.78 -5.05
C GLY A 40 -22.91 -5.40 -5.40
N MET A 41 -23.72 -4.60 -6.09
CA MET A 41 -23.52 -3.16 -6.22
C MET A 41 -24.87 -2.43 -6.09
N GLU A 42 -24.84 -1.27 -5.45
CA GLU A 42 -25.99 -0.37 -5.37
C GLU A 42 -25.87 0.71 -6.45
N VAL A 43 -26.84 0.78 -7.36
CA VAL A 43 -26.87 1.78 -8.43
C VAL A 43 -27.54 3.05 -7.91
N LEU A 44 -26.79 4.13 -7.79
CA LEU A 44 -27.24 5.39 -7.20
C LEU A 44 -27.89 6.30 -8.26
N SER A 45 -27.38 6.29 -9.49
CA SER A 45 -27.95 7.03 -10.60
C SER A 45 -27.66 6.33 -11.93
N GLY A 46 -28.48 6.60 -12.95
CA GLY A 46 -28.33 6.03 -14.29
C GLY A 46 -28.72 4.56 -14.39
N ILE A 47 -28.13 3.87 -15.36
CA ILE A 47 -28.38 2.45 -15.66
C ILE A 47 -27.02 1.79 -15.90
N ILE A 48 -26.82 0.61 -15.32
CA ILE A 48 -25.66 -0.26 -15.56
C ILE A 48 -26.12 -1.47 -16.35
N LYS A 49 -25.38 -1.87 -17.38
CA LYS A 49 -25.71 -2.98 -18.27
C LYS A 49 -24.63 -4.06 -18.28
N LYS A 50 -25.01 -5.26 -18.71
CA LYS A 50 -24.05 -6.32 -19.05
C LYS A 50 -23.08 -5.82 -20.12
N ASN A 51 -21.81 -6.18 -19.99
CA ASN A 51 -20.66 -5.75 -20.81
C ASN A 51 -20.21 -4.29 -20.63
N ASP A 52 -20.84 -3.52 -19.73
CA ASP A 52 -20.31 -2.20 -19.41
C ASP A 52 -18.91 -2.32 -18.81
N LYS A 53 -18.02 -1.40 -19.22
CA LYS A 53 -16.73 -1.19 -18.57
C LYS A 53 -16.88 -0.15 -17.49
N ILE A 54 -16.36 -0.46 -16.30
CA ILE A 54 -16.50 0.37 -15.11
C ILE A 54 -15.14 0.66 -14.50
N ASP A 55 -15.00 1.85 -13.92
CA ASP A 55 -13.89 2.22 -13.07
C ASP A 55 -14.39 2.29 -11.61
N ILE A 56 -13.75 1.53 -10.72
CA ILE A 56 -14.03 1.47 -9.29
C ILE A 56 -12.91 2.18 -8.54
N TYR A 57 -13.25 3.14 -7.69
CA TYR A 57 -12.29 3.97 -6.98
C TYR A 57 -12.32 3.68 -5.47
N ALA A 58 -11.16 3.28 -4.96
CA ALA A 58 -10.90 3.22 -3.53
C ALA A 58 -10.90 4.63 -2.89
N PRO A 59 -11.12 4.76 -1.57
CA PRO A 59 -10.98 6.03 -0.87
C PRO A 59 -9.61 6.69 -1.06
N SER A 60 -8.54 5.89 -1.23
CA SER A 60 -7.18 6.36 -1.54
C SER A 60 -7.04 7.02 -2.92
N GLY A 61 -8.04 6.91 -3.78
CA GLY A 61 -8.00 7.31 -5.19
C GLY A 61 -7.44 6.25 -6.13
N ARG A 62 -7.02 5.06 -5.64
CA ARG A 62 -6.65 3.93 -6.52
C ARG A 62 -7.85 3.51 -7.36
N LYS A 63 -7.58 3.23 -8.63
CA LYS A 63 -8.60 2.89 -9.62
C LYS A 63 -8.44 1.44 -10.05
N PHE A 64 -9.53 0.70 -10.03
CA PHE A 64 -9.64 -0.64 -10.58
C PHE A 64 -10.57 -0.61 -11.78
N THR A 65 -10.14 -1.16 -12.91
CA THR A 65 -10.97 -1.24 -14.12
C THR A 65 -11.49 -2.65 -14.31
N ALA A 66 -12.82 -2.78 -14.47
CA ALA A 66 -13.50 -4.05 -14.69
C ALA A 66 -14.48 -4.00 -15.87
N THR A 67 -14.83 -5.18 -16.38
CA THR A 67 -15.96 -5.40 -17.28
C THR A 67 -17.02 -6.21 -16.54
N ILE A 68 -18.28 -5.79 -16.63
CA ILE A 68 -19.42 -6.55 -16.10
C ILE A 68 -19.70 -7.72 -17.04
N VAL A 69 -19.46 -8.95 -16.59
CA VAL A 69 -19.66 -10.15 -17.41
C VAL A 69 -21.04 -10.77 -17.23
N LYS A 70 -21.64 -10.60 -16.05
CA LYS A 70 -23.00 -11.07 -15.74
C LYS A 70 -23.66 -10.14 -14.73
N ILE A 71 -24.98 -10.03 -14.82
CA ILE A 71 -25.83 -9.40 -13.81
C ILE A 71 -26.89 -10.42 -13.40
N SER A 72 -27.10 -10.59 -12.11
CA SER A 72 -28.15 -11.44 -11.56
C SER A 72 -29.08 -10.63 -10.65
N GLY A 73 -30.38 -10.88 -10.76
CA GLY A 73 -31.40 -10.37 -9.87
C GLY A 73 -31.43 -11.09 -8.53
N LYS A 74 -32.38 -10.71 -7.66
CA LYS A 74 -32.56 -11.31 -6.33
C LYS A 74 -32.87 -12.82 -6.40
N ASN A 75 -33.44 -13.30 -7.49
CA ASN A 75 -33.83 -14.70 -7.67
C ASN A 75 -32.82 -15.49 -8.53
N ASN A 76 -31.59 -14.97 -8.70
CA ASN A 76 -30.55 -15.52 -9.57
C ASN A 76 -30.91 -15.56 -11.07
N ASP A 77 -31.97 -14.85 -11.46
CA ASP A 77 -32.34 -14.60 -12.84
C ASP A 77 -31.32 -13.66 -13.50
N GLU A 78 -30.87 -13.99 -14.72
CA GLU A 78 -29.92 -13.15 -15.45
C GLU A 78 -30.63 -11.88 -15.94
N LEU A 79 -30.05 -10.72 -15.60
CA LEU A 79 -30.54 -9.41 -15.99
C LEU A 79 -29.66 -8.82 -17.09
N SER A 80 -30.27 -8.05 -17.98
CA SER A 80 -29.51 -7.26 -18.96
C SER A 80 -29.02 -5.93 -18.39
N GLN A 81 -29.68 -5.41 -17.35
CA GLN A 81 -29.40 -4.11 -16.76
C GLN A 81 -29.96 -3.96 -15.34
N VAL A 82 -29.43 -2.97 -14.59
CA VAL A 82 -29.90 -2.53 -13.27
C VAL A 82 -30.04 -1.01 -13.27
N LYS A 83 -31.14 -0.48 -12.72
CA LYS A 83 -31.47 0.95 -12.73
C LYS A 83 -31.14 1.62 -11.39
N ALA A 84 -31.13 2.94 -11.40
CA ALA A 84 -30.98 3.75 -10.19
C ALA A 84 -31.99 3.35 -9.09
N GLY A 85 -31.50 3.27 -7.85
CA GLY A 85 -32.24 2.84 -6.67
C GLY A 85 -32.26 1.32 -6.45
N GLU A 86 -31.73 0.53 -7.39
CA GLU A 86 -31.72 -0.93 -7.30
C GLU A 86 -30.35 -1.47 -6.85
N TYR A 87 -30.41 -2.65 -6.23
CA TYR A 87 -29.24 -3.45 -5.89
C TYR A 87 -29.18 -4.65 -6.84
N GLY A 88 -28.05 -4.80 -7.54
CA GLY A 88 -27.80 -5.94 -8.43
C GLY A 88 -26.64 -6.79 -7.94
N TYR A 89 -26.61 -8.07 -8.34
CA TYR A 89 -25.44 -8.93 -8.19
C TYR A 89 -24.68 -8.98 -9.51
N PHE A 90 -23.38 -8.75 -9.48
CA PHE A 90 -22.55 -8.58 -10.66
C PHE A 90 -21.36 -9.52 -10.59
N ASP A 91 -21.09 -10.18 -11.71
CA ASP A 91 -19.81 -10.83 -11.94
C ASP A 91 -18.92 -9.84 -12.69
N LEU A 92 -17.73 -9.60 -12.16
CA LEU A 92 -16.79 -8.59 -12.60
C LEU A 92 -15.49 -9.25 -13.01
N LYS A 93 -15.02 -8.93 -14.21
CA LYS A 93 -13.70 -9.30 -14.70
C LYS A 93 -12.78 -8.09 -14.72
N PHE A 94 -11.77 -8.09 -13.88
CA PHE A 94 -10.80 -7.02 -13.74
C PHE A 94 -9.65 -7.13 -14.73
N THR A 95 -9.04 -5.98 -15.01
CA THR A 95 -7.82 -5.87 -15.84
C THR A 95 -6.54 -6.19 -15.06
N GLU A 96 -6.59 -6.09 -13.73
CA GLU A 96 -5.53 -6.43 -12.79
C GLU A 96 -6.15 -7.08 -11.54
N ASN A 97 -5.34 -7.72 -10.70
CA ASN A 97 -5.81 -8.37 -9.48
C ASN A 97 -6.31 -7.33 -8.46
N PRO A 98 -7.64 -7.23 -8.21
CA PRO A 98 -8.23 -6.23 -7.32
C PRO A 98 -8.08 -6.57 -5.83
N SER A 99 -7.52 -7.73 -5.50
CA SER A 99 -7.34 -8.24 -4.14
C SER A 99 -5.94 -7.99 -3.58
N THR A 100 -5.18 -7.10 -4.21
CA THR A 100 -3.82 -6.70 -3.81
C THR A 100 -3.82 -5.30 -3.21
N GLY A 101 -2.84 -5.00 -2.35
CA GLY A 101 -2.71 -3.69 -1.71
C GLY A 101 -3.56 -3.48 -0.46
N LYS A 102 -3.20 -2.49 0.35
CA LYS A 102 -3.98 -2.04 1.53
C LYS A 102 -5.38 -1.52 1.19
N ASP A 103 -5.60 -1.14 -0.07
CA ASP A 103 -6.87 -0.70 -0.66
C ASP A 103 -7.41 -1.66 -1.72
N TYR A 104 -7.24 -2.96 -1.50
CA TYR A 104 -7.97 -3.97 -2.25
C TYR A 104 -9.47 -3.62 -2.32
N ILE A 105 -10.12 -4.02 -3.41
CA ILE A 105 -11.54 -3.72 -3.62
C ILE A 105 -12.37 -4.18 -2.44
N ASN A 106 -13.12 -3.24 -1.88
CA ASN A 106 -13.99 -3.47 -0.75
C ASN A 106 -15.34 -2.79 -0.96
N LYS A 107 -16.23 -2.93 0.01
CA LYS A 107 -17.54 -2.30 0.06
C LYS A 107 -17.44 -0.78 0.07
N ASP A 108 -18.48 -0.13 -0.45
CA ASP A 108 -18.69 1.32 -0.49
C ASP A 108 -17.68 2.09 -1.36
N TYR A 109 -16.93 1.39 -2.22
CA TYR A 109 -16.06 2.02 -3.21
C TYR A 109 -16.90 2.61 -4.32
N LYS A 110 -16.51 3.79 -4.82
CA LYS A 110 -17.29 4.54 -5.81
C LYS A 110 -17.11 3.92 -7.19
N VAL A 111 -18.19 3.70 -7.91
CA VAL A 111 -18.19 3.06 -9.24
C VAL A 111 -18.72 4.05 -10.27
N TYR A 112 -17.99 4.19 -11.37
CA TYR A 112 -18.32 5.06 -12.49
C TYR A 112 -18.14 4.33 -13.83
N PRO A 113 -18.72 4.84 -14.93
CA PRO A 113 -18.37 4.42 -16.27
C PRO A 113 -16.86 4.54 -16.50
N ALA A 114 -16.27 3.59 -17.22
CA ALA A 114 -14.85 3.65 -17.52
C ALA A 114 -14.47 4.95 -18.25
N GLY A 115 -13.40 5.60 -17.81
CA GLY A 115 -12.93 6.89 -18.35
C GLY A 115 -13.62 8.12 -17.74
N PHE A 116 -14.53 7.95 -16.77
CA PHE A 116 -15.10 9.07 -16.02
C PHE A 116 -14.02 9.80 -15.22
N LYS A 117 -13.98 11.13 -15.33
CA LYS A 117 -12.95 11.95 -14.67
C LYS A 117 -13.32 12.20 -13.21
N VAL A 118 -12.69 11.46 -12.30
CA VAL A 118 -12.78 11.67 -10.85
C VAL A 118 -11.56 12.45 -10.35
N ASN A 119 -11.75 13.34 -9.37
CA ASN A 119 -10.65 14.02 -8.68
C ASN A 119 -10.00 13.07 -7.65
N SER A 120 -9.20 12.12 -8.13
CA SER A 120 -8.53 11.12 -7.26
C SER A 120 -7.53 11.75 -6.29
N SER A 121 -6.94 12.91 -6.64
CA SER A 121 -6.05 13.64 -5.74
C SER A 121 -6.78 14.15 -4.49
N GLN A 122 -8.00 14.65 -4.65
CA GLN A 122 -8.83 15.07 -3.51
C GLN A 122 -9.23 13.87 -2.65
N MET A 123 -9.67 12.77 -3.27
CA MET A 123 -10.00 11.53 -2.56
C MET A 123 -8.82 11.05 -1.70
N LYS A 124 -7.62 11.03 -2.30
CA LYS A 124 -6.40 10.69 -1.59
C LYS A 124 -6.13 11.59 -0.39
N ALA A 125 -6.25 12.91 -0.56
CA ALA A 125 -6.04 13.86 0.53
C ALA A 125 -7.03 13.65 1.69
N GLU A 126 -8.30 13.38 1.38
CA GLU A 126 -9.34 13.08 2.37
C GLU A 126 -9.08 11.75 3.11
N ALA A 127 -8.56 10.73 2.42
CA ALA A 127 -8.18 9.46 3.03
C ALA A 127 -6.92 9.58 3.89
N ASP A 128 -5.87 10.25 3.38
CA ASP A 128 -4.62 10.47 4.10
C ASP A 128 -4.88 11.28 5.39
N ALA A 129 -5.80 12.25 5.37
CA ALA A 129 -6.21 13.03 6.56
C ALA A 129 -6.88 12.18 7.67
N LYS A 130 -7.48 11.03 7.32
CA LYS A 130 -8.12 10.10 8.26
C LYS A 130 -7.15 9.07 8.83
N THR A 131 -5.91 9.03 8.34
CA THR A 131 -4.98 7.95 8.68
C THR A 131 -4.34 8.19 10.05
N ALA A 132 -4.46 7.21 10.95
CA ALA A 132 -3.99 7.28 12.33
C ALA A 132 -2.45 7.17 12.47
N SER A 133 -1.94 7.84 13.52
CA SER A 133 -0.59 7.84 14.10
C SER A 133 0.60 7.64 13.14
N VAL A 134 1.17 8.76 12.71
CA VAL A 134 2.49 8.81 12.06
C VAL A 134 3.55 9.01 13.14
N ASN A 135 4.55 8.13 13.19
CA ASN A 135 5.72 8.30 14.06
C ASN A 135 7.06 8.27 13.30
N PHE A 136 7.02 8.18 11.96
CA PHE A 136 8.13 8.48 11.06
C PHE A 136 7.65 9.36 9.90
N LYS A 137 8.26 10.53 9.73
CA LYS A 137 8.02 11.45 8.62
C LYS A 137 9.28 11.53 7.78
N SER A 138 9.15 11.49 6.46
CA SER A 138 10.29 11.63 5.56
C SER A 138 9.84 12.12 4.18
N LYS A 139 10.81 12.36 3.31
CA LYS A 139 10.58 12.44 1.87
C LYS A 139 11.31 11.29 1.19
N LEU A 140 10.61 10.62 0.29
CA LEU A 140 11.14 9.63 -0.63
C LEU A 140 11.16 10.23 -2.03
N ASN A 141 12.35 10.43 -2.60
CA ASN A 141 12.54 11.09 -3.90
C ASN A 141 11.81 12.45 -3.98
N GLY A 142 11.89 13.23 -2.90
CA GLY A 142 11.27 14.56 -2.80
C GLY A 142 9.76 14.57 -2.51
N LYS A 143 9.09 13.41 -2.51
CA LYS A 143 7.66 13.28 -2.16
C LYS A 143 7.49 12.86 -0.71
N ASN A 144 6.48 13.39 -0.01
CA ASN A 144 6.20 12.99 1.36
C ASN A 144 5.97 11.48 1.47
N TRP A 145 6.75 10.83 2.32
CA TRP A 145 6.61 9.43 2.68
C TRP A 145 6.53 9.30 4.19
N ASN A 146 5.33 9.04 4.69
CA ASN A 146 5.03 8.93 6.11
C ASN A 146 4.80 7.47 6.46
N ALA A 147 5.34 7.06 7.60
CA ALA A 147 5.26 5.69 8.05
C ALA A 147 5.01 5.62 9.55
N LYS A 148 4.71 4.40 9.99
CA LYS A 148 4.61 4.07 11.41
C LYS A 148 5.40 2.82 11.73
N VAL A 149 5.88 2.74 12.96
CA VAL A 149 6.49 1.52 13.48
C VAL A 149 5.49 0.36 13.40
N THR A 150 5.94 -0.76 12.85
CA THR A 150 5.14 -2.00 12.78
C THR A 150 5.01 -2.64 14.17
N TYR A 151 4.11 -3.61 14.33
CA TYR A 151 4.02 -4.36 15.59
C TYR A 151 5.36 -5.03 15.92
N LYS A 152 5.93 -4.71 17.08
CA LYS A 152 7.30 -5.10 17.49
C LYS A 152 8.38 -4.70 16.47
N GLY A 153 8.12 -3.67 15.67
CA GLY A 153 9.04 -3.16 14.66
C GLY A 153 10.29 -2.49 15.23
N ALA A 154 10.27 -2.13 16.52
CA ALA A 154 11.40 -1.54 17.23
C ALA A 154 11.84 -2.47 18.38
N SER A 155 13.01 -3.09 18.23
CA SER A 155 13.50 -4.08 19.19
C SER A 155 15.02 -4.08 19.25
N PHE A 156 15.58 -4.31 20.44
CA PHE A 156 17.01 -4.38 20.69
C PHE A 156 17.37 -5.68 21.41
N TRP A 157 18.20 -6.50 20.77
CA TRP A 157 18.72 -7.74 21.34
C TRP A 157 20.17 -7.54 21.78
N ARG A 158 20.40 -7.43 23.10
CA ARG A 158 21.74 -7.19 23.66
C ARG A 158 22.71 -8.33 23.42
N LYS A 159 22.22 -9.57 23.34
CA LYS A 159 23.03 -10.78 23.09
C LYS A 159 22.77 -11.40 21.71
N GLY A 160 22.00 -10.71 20.86
CA GLY A 160 21.53 -11.24 19.58
C GLY A 160 20.50 -12.37 19.73
N VAL A 161 20.21 -13.04 18.61
CA VAL A 161 19.27 -14.16 18.51
C VAL A 161 20.00 -15.38 17.98
N LYS A 162 19.97 -16.47 18.74
CA LYS A 162 20.61 -17.75 18.40
C LYS A 162 19.99 -18.34 17.13
N GLY A 163 20.85 -18.75 16.19
CA GLY A 163 20.43 -19.30 14.90
C GLY A 163 19.89 -18.27 13.90
N LEU A 164 20.04 -16.97 14.18
CA LEU A 164 19.70 -15.88 13.25
C LEU A 164 20.83 -14.84 13.16
N LEU A 165 21.10 -14.14 14.26
CA LEU A 165 22.14 -13.11 14.35
C LEU A 165 22.70 -13.07 15.77
N GLU A 166 23.81 -13.78 16.02
CA GLU A 166 24.38 -14.01 17.35
C GLU A 166 25.31 -12.87 17.82
N LYS A 167 24.92 -11.63 17.54
CA LYS A 167 25.61 -10.41 17.96
C LYS A 167 24.60 -9.35 18.36
N PRO A 168 24.96 -8.35 19.17
CA PRO A 168 24.03 -7.30 19.56
C PRO A 168 23.51 -6.53 18.34
N TYR A 169 22.19 -6.36 18.24
CA TYR A 169 21.58 -5.58 17.15
C TYR A 169 20.25 -4.97 17.57
N MET A 170 19.94 -3.81 16.99
CA MET A 170 18.64 -3.16 17.10
C MET A 170 17.95 -3.14 15.74
N GLN A 171 16.69 -3.54 15.67
CA GLN A 171 15.86 -3.43 14.47
C GLN A 171 14.88 -2.28 14.64
N LEU A 172 14.76 -1.46 13.60
CA LEU A 172 13.72 -0.44 13.42
C LEU A 172 12.98 -0.72 12.11
N GLN A 173 11.67 -0.89 12.17
CA GLN A 173 10.82 -1.19 11.03
C GLN A 173 9.68 -0.20 10.96
N PHE A 174 9.58 0.52 9.84
CA PHE A 174 8.53 1.50 9.57
C PHE A 174 7.79 1.13 8.28
N ALA A 175 6.47 0.98 8.35
CA ALA A 175 5.62 0.71 7.19
C ALA A 175 4.85 1.97 6.77
N SER A 176 4.76 2.22 5.46
CA SER A 176 4.00 3.34 4.90
C SER A 176 2.58 3.37 5.50
N VAL A 177 2.12 4.55 5.89
CA VAL A 177 0.71 4.77 6.22
C VAL A 177 -0.10 5.25 5.03
N GLN A 178 0.56 5.64 3.94
CA GLN A 178 -0.09 6.17 2.75
C GLN A 178 -0.50 5.02 1.85
N THR A 179 -1.79 4.91 1.59
CA THR A 179 -2.34 3.93 0.65
C THR A 179 -2.31 4.51 -0.77
N PRO A 180 -1.99 3.73 -1.82
CA PRO A 180 -1.75 2.27 -1.85
C PRO A 180 -0.32 1.79 -1.52
N ASP A 181 0.58 2.68 -1.10
CA ASP A 181 1.98 2.32 -0.85
C ASP A 181 2.11 1.31 0.31
N GLU A 182 2.60 0.11 -0.01
CA GLU A 182 2.81 -0.97 0.93
C GLU A 182 4.25 -1.10 1.39
N ARG A 183 5.14 -0.23 0.89
CA ARG A 183 6.56 -0.35 1.21
C ARG A 183 6.81 -0.14 2.69
N LEU A 184 7.83 -0.83 3.17
CA LEU A 184 8.34 -0.72 4.52
C LEU A 184 9.85 -0.63 4.47
N ILE A 185 10.42 0.15 5.39
CA ILE A 185 11.86 0.21 5.62
C ILE A 185 12.17 -0.54 6.91
N THR A 186 13.15 -1.45 6.86
CA THR A 186 13.74 -2.15 8.00
C THR A 186 15.21 -1.79 8.07
N ILE A 187 15.64 -1.30 9.22
CA ILE A 187 17.01 -0.90 9.51
C ILE A 187 17.47 -1.75 10.68
N GLN A 188 18.51 -2.54 10.48
CA GLN A 188 19.23 -3.22 11.55
C GLN A 188 20.51 -2.44 11.84
N VAL A 189 20.66 -2.04 13.10
CA VAL A 189 21.86 -1.41 13.64
C VAL A 189 22.67 -2.47 14.35
N LEU A 190 23.88 -2.73 13.87
CA LEU A 190 24.81 -3.68 14.48
C LEU A 190 25.58 -2.99 15.61
N TYR A 191 25.73 -3.67 16.74
CA TYR A 191 26.39 -3.13 17.93
C TYR A 191 25.89 -1.73 18.34
N PRO A 192 24.57 -1.55 18.52
CA PRO A 192 23.99 -0.25 18.83
C PRO A 192 24.48 0.24 20.21
N LYS A 193 24.70 1.54 20.31
CA LYS A 193 24.96 2.24 21.56
C LYS A 193 23.64 2.62 22.22
N GLU A 194 23.55 2.44 23.54
CA GLU A 194 22.43 2.88 24.37
C GLU A 194 22.54 4.37 24.74
N SER A 195 22.85 5.19 23.75
CA SER A 195 23.04 6.64 23.85
C SER A 195 22.89 7.27 22.46
N PRO A 196 22.73 8.61 22.36
CA PRO A 196 22.75 9.27 21.07
C PRO A 196 24.00 8.92 20.26
N ALA A 197 23.80 8.52 19.01
CA ALA A 197 24.86 8.01 18.15
C ALA A 197 24.46 8.08 16.67
N LYS A 198 25.45 8.26 15.81
CA LYS A 198 25.30 8.19 14.35
C LYS A 198 25.88 6.88 13.83
N TYR A 199 25.14 6.25 12.94
CA TYR A 199 25.45 5.00 12.27
C TYR A 199 25.47 5.23 10.77
N VAL A 200 26.45 4.65 10.10
CA VAL A 200 26.62 4.73 8.64
C VAL A 200 26.60 3.34 8.04
N SER A 201 26.78 3.21 6.73
CA SER A 201 26.64 1.93 6.00
C SER A 201 27.37 0.74 6.64
N LYS A 202 28.55 0.94 7.23
CA LYS A 202 29.33 -0.12 7.92
C LYS A 202 28.70 -0.65 9.23
N ASP A 203 27.74 0.08 9.79
CA ASP A 203 27.09 -0.25 11.07
C ASP A 203 25.66 -0.77 10.83
N LEU A 204 25.19 -0.76 9.57
CA LEU A 204 23.79 -0.91 9.22
C LEU A 204 23.55 -2.04 8.20
N GLU A 205 22.41 -2.73 8.35
CA GLU A 205 21.77 -3.48 7.27
C GLU A 205 20.40 -2.84 7.01
N VAL A 206 20.09 -2.51 5.77
CA VAL A 206 18.87 -1.79 5.42
C VAL A 206 18.15 -2.53 4.30
N ASN A 207 16.85 -2.73 4.48
CA ASN A 207 15.93 -3.23 3.45
C ASN A 207 14.74 -2.28 3.35
N PHE A 208 14.49 -1.75 2.17
CA PHE A 208 13.30 -1.00 1.81
C PHE A 208 12.60 -1.74 0.69
N SER A 209 11.44 -2.32 0.98
CA SER A 209 10.78 -3.23 0.05
C SER A 209 9.26 -3.16 0.12
N GLY A 210 8.61 -3.57 -0.97
CA GLY A 210 7.15 -3.65 -1.11
C GLY A 210 6.68 -3.01 -2.40
N THR A 211 5.38 -2.77 -2.52
CA THR A 211 4.77 -2.25 -3.76
C THR A 211 4.40 -0.78 -3.58
N PRO A 212 4.81 0.14 -4.46
CA PRO A 212 4.45 1.56 -4.36
C PRO A 212 2.97 1.82 -4.65
N ASP A 213 2.29 0.90 -5.33
CA ASP A 213 0.93 1.03 -5.85
C ASP A 213 -0.01 -0.10 -5.44
N GLY A 214 0.43 -0.98 -4.54
CA GLY A 214 -0.33 -2.14 -4.09
C GLY A 214 -0.31 -3.34 -5.05
N ASN A 215 0.34 -3.24 -6.22
CA ASN A 215 0.41 -4.34 -7.17
C ASN A 215 1.67 -5.19 -6.92
N THR A 216 1.49 -6.47 -6.58
CA THR A 216 2.59 -7.38 -6.23
C THR A 216 3.58 -7.61 -7.38
N ALA A 217 3.14 -7.47 -8.63
CA ALA A 217 4.04 -7.51 -9.79
C ALA A 217 5.01 -6.32 -9.84
N HIS A 218 4.70 -5.24 -9.13
CA HIS A 218 5.52 -4.03 -9.02
C HIS A 218 6.30 -3.99 -7.69
N THR A 219 6.57 -5.15 -7.08
CA THR A 219 7.38 -5.21 -5.86
C THR A 219 8.80 -4.73 -6.15
N GLU A 220 9.26 -3.79 -5.35
CA GLU A 220 10.61 -3.26 -5.42
C GLU A 220 11.40 -3.64 -4.15
N ILE A 221 12.72 -3.80 -4.28
CA ILE A 221 13.62 -4.10 -3.17
C ILE A 221 14.89 -3.25 -3.29
N TYR A 222 15.15 -2.46 -2.27
CA TYR A 222 16.30 -1.55 -2.17
C TYR A 222 16.99 -1.77 -0.84
N GLY A 223 18.32 -1.63 -0.79
CA GLY A 223 19.00 -1.88 0.46
C GLY A 223 20.47 -2.20 0.31
N PHE A 224 21.06 -2.59 1.44
CA PHE A 224 22.43 -3.05 1.54
C PHE A 224 22.62 -3.85 2.84
N VAL A 225 23.65 -4.69 2.83
CA VAL A 225 24.05 -5.48 4.00
C VAL A 225 25.40 -4.95 4.49
N ASN A 226 25.47 -4.50 5.74
CA ASN A 226 26.68 -4.28 6.55
C ASN A 226 27.91 -3.81 5.74
N GLY A 227 27.91 -2.56 5.34
CA GLY A 227 29.01 -1.92 4.61
C GLY A 227 29.13 -2.33 3.13
N LYS A 228 28.37 -3.30 2.65
CA LYS A 228 28.38 -3.77 1.24
C LYS A 228 27.51 -2.92 0.31
N GLY A 229 27.24 -1.68 0.67
CA GLY A 229 26.55 -0.70 -0.16
C GLY A 229 27.42 0.53 -0.35
N ASN A 230 27.67 0.92 -1.60
CA ASN A 230 28.21 2.25 -1.88
C ASN A 230 27.05 3.27 -1.75
N THR A 231 26.82 3.75 -0.53
CA THR A 231 25.68 4.61 -0.15
C THR A 231 26.08 5.63 0.92
N ASP A 232 25.45 6.81 0.89
CA ASP A 232 25.49 7.86 1.93
C ASP A 232 24.41 7.67 3.01
N PHE A 233 23.65 6.57 2.97
CA PHE A 233 22.58 6.29 3.93
C PHE A 233 23.10 6.25 5.36
N SER A 234 22.43 7.00 6.25
CA SER A 234 22.77 7.10 7.65
C SER A 234 21.54 7.12 8.55
N LEU A 235 21.75 6.63 9.76
CA LEU A 235 20.79 6.68 10.87
C LEU A 235 21.45 7.44 12.02
N GLU A 236 20.76 8.41 12.59
CA GLU A 236 21.19 9.10 13.80
C GLU A 236 20.14 8.88 14.89
N ILE A 237 20.53 8.22 15.98
CA ILE A 237 19.73 8.23 17.21
C ILE A 237 20.07 9.53 17.94
N THR A 238 19.09 10.42 18.05
CA THR A 238 19.25 11.74 18.70
C THR A 238 18.84 11.72 20.17
N LYS A 239 17.96 10.78 20.54
CA LYS A 239 17.51 10.57 21.92
C LYS A 239 17.51 9.08 22.23
N TRP A 240 18.06 8.73 23.40
CA TRP A 240 17.90 7.42 24.01
C TRP A 240 17.49 7.62 25.47
N GLN A 241 16.33 7.10 25.85
CA GLN A 241 15.81 7.21 27.20
C GLN A 241 15.43 5.81 27.70
N LYS A 242 16.22 5.29 28.65
CA LYS A 242 15.88 4.04 29.33
C LYS A 242 14.60 4.24 30.16
N VAL A 243 13.62 3.36 29.96
CA VAL A 243 12.36 3.36 30.73
C VAL A 243 12.39 2.24 31.78
N SER A 244 12.86 1.07 31.40
CA SER A 244 13.05 -0.07 32.30
C SER A 244 14.24 -0.93 31.84
N SER A 245 14.43 -2.11 32.44
CA SER A 245 15.39 -3.10 31.94
C SER A 245 14.99 -3.72 30.59
N SER A 246 13.72 -3.64 30.21
CA SER A 246 13.15 -4.26 29.01
C SER A 246 12.57 -3.24 28.01
N LYS A 247 12.69 -1.94 28.29
CA LYS A 247 12.14 -0.87 27.44
C LYS A 247 13.00 0.38 27.40
N ALA A 248 13.07 1.00 26.23
CA ALA A 248 13.59 2.35 26.03
C ALA A 248 12.69 3.15 25.09
N ILE A 249 12.85 4.47 25.10
CA ILE A 249 12.25 5.39 24.13
C ILE A 249 13.37 6.03 23.33
N ILE A 250 13.26 5.99 22.00
CA ILE A 250 14.23 6.60 21.08
C ILE A 250 13.59 7.62 20.15
N SER A 251 14.40 8.59 19.71
CA SER A 251 14.09 9.46 18.58
C SER A 251 15.32 9.56 17.69
N GLY A 252 15.13 9.90 16.41
CA GLY A 252 16.24 9.93 15.49
C GLY A 252 15.90 10.40 14.09
N LYS A 253 16.91 10.35 13.23
CA LYS A 253 16.89 10.84 11.85
C LYS A 253 17.42 9.79 10.88
N ILE A 254 16.88 9.79 9.66
CA ILE A 254 17.31 8.93 8.55
C ILE A 254 17.47 9.80 7.30
N SER A 255 18.56 9.58 6.57
CA SER A 255 18.76 10.21 5.25
C SER A 255 19.75 9.43 4.40
N GLY A 256 19.68 9.65 3.10
CA GLY A 256 20.61 9.12 2.09
C GLY A 256 19.93 8.16 1.09
N ASP A 257 20.75 7.60 0.23
CA ASP A 257 20.33 6.88 -0.97
C ASP A 257 20.33 5.36 -0.78
N LEU A 258 19.22 4.71 -1.05
CA LEU A 258 19.14 3.26 -1.18
C LEU A 258 19.15 2.86 -2.65
N LYS A 259 20.02 1.92 -2.99
CA LYS A 259 20.13 1.36 -4.34
C LYS A 259 19.30 0.10 -4.45
N GLU A 260 18.74 -0.11 -5.64
CA GLU A 260 18.01 -1.31 -5.99
C GLU A 260 18.90 -2.55 -5.80
N VAL A 261 18.38 -3.57 -5.11
CA VAL A 261 19.09 -4.84 -4.94
C VAL A 261 18.85 -5.69 -6.19
N LYS A 262 19.86 -5.81 -7.04
CA LYS A 262 19.82 -6.74 -8.20
C LYS A 262 20.70 -7.95 -7.98
N LEU A 263 20.17 -9.11 -8.37
CA LEU A 263 20.93 -10.35 -8.48
C LEU A 263 22.02 -10.23 -9.56
N LEU A 264 21.75 -9.49 -10.66
CA LEU A 264 22.68 -9.26 -11.77
C LEU A 264 22.51 -7.85 -12.37
N GLY A 265 23.62 -7.22 -12.76
CA GLY A 265 23.66 -5.91 -13.42
C GLY A 265 23.75 -4.70 -12.50
N THR A 266 23.89 -3.51 -13.08
CA THR A 266 23.98 -2.24 -12.34
C THR A 266 22.59 -1.84 -11.81
N PRO A 267 22.47 -1.43 -10.53
CA PRO A 267 21.24 -0.83 -10.01
C PRO A 267 20.81 0.34 -10.91
N LYS A 268 19.57 0.34 -11.39
CA LYS A 268 19.06 1.40 -12.27
C LYS A 268 18.26 2.45 -11.50
N LEU A 269 17.76 2.07 -10.33
CA LEU A 269 16.90 2.91 -9.51
C LEU A 269 17.57 3.21 -8.15
N ILE A 270 17.41 4.46 -7.73
CA ILE A 270 17.87 4.98 -6.44
C ILE A 270 16.68 5.61 -5.74
N HIS A 271 16.48 5.24 -4.49
CA HIS A 271 15.55 5.90 -3.59
C HIS A 271 16.31 6.76 -2.58
N ARG A 272 16.07 8.07 -2.63
CA ARG A 272 16.63 9.01 -1.66
C ARG A 272 15.63 9.26 -0.55
N PHE A 273 16.02 8.90 0.66
CA PHE A 273 15.39 9.38 1.89
C PHE A 273 15.98 10.73 2.26
N SER A 274 15.14 11.73 2.46
CA SER A 274 15.53 13.03 3.00
C SER A 274 14.57 13.48 4.08
N ASP A 275 15.06 14.34 4.99
CA ASP A 275 14.27 14.89 6.10
C ASP A 275 13.57 13.81 6.95
N GLY A 276 14.16 12.60 7.03
CA GLY A 276 13.60 11.49 7.80
C GLY A 276 13.73 11.76 9.29
N VAL A 277 12.61 11.76 10.01
CA VAL A 277 12.53 11.99 11.46
C VAL A 277 11.53 11.01 12.07
N PHE A 278 11.96 10.30 13.13
CA PHE A 278 11.07 9.55 14.01
C PHE A 278 11.20 10.02 15.45
N GLU A 279 10.08 10.01 16.18
CA GLU A 279 10.01 10.56 17.53
C GLU A 279 9.30 9.59 18.48
N ASN A 280 9.88 9.45 19.68
CA ASN A 280 9.28 8.74 20.81
C ASN A 280 8.89 7.29 20.48
N ILE A 281 9.76 6.58 19.77
CA ILE A 281 9.58 5.16 19.46
C ILE A 281 9.91 4.33 20.69
N GLU A 282 8.95 3.55 21.18
CA GLU A 282 9.20 2.54 22.21
C GLU A 282 9.99 1.36 21.59
N VAL A 283 11.10 1.00 22.22
CA VAL A 283 11.97 -0.11 21.85
C VAL A 283 11.86 -1.19 22.91
N GLU A 284 11.51 -2.40 22.50
CA GLU A 284 11.57 -3.59 23.36
C GLU A 284 13.02 -4.08 23.49
N ILE A 285 13.49 -4.33 24.72
CA ILE A 285 14.87 -4.73 25.00
C ILE A 285 14.90 -6.18 25.50
N PHE A 286 15.64 -7.02 24.77
CA PHE A 286 15.90 -8.41 25.11
C PHE A 286 17.31 -8.53 25.71
N ASN A 287 17.37 -8.83 27.00
CA ASN A 287 18.61 -8.96 27.76
C ASN A 287 19.29 -10.32 27.61
N GLU A 288 18.49 -11.36 27.38
CA GLU A 288 18.97 -12.72 27.19
C GLU A 288 19.08 -13.07 25.71
N GLN A 289 19.91 -14.07 25.40
CA GLN A 289 19.99 -14.61 24.05
C GLN A 289 18.76 -15.50 23.83
N VAL A 290 17.92 -15.09 22.88
CA VAL A 290 16.70 -15.83 22.54
C VAL A 290 16.99 -16.84 21.42
N ASP A 291 16.35 -18.01 21.45
CA ASP A 291 16.45 -19.01 20.39
C ASP A 291 15.41 -18.77 19.28
N PHE A 292 15.87 -18.64 18.03
CA PHE A 292 15.00 -18.35 16.90
C PHE A 292 13.91 -19.42 16.68
N LYS A 293 14.22 -20.71 16.91
CA LYS A 293 13.22 -21.78 16.78
C LYS A 293 12.15 -21.67 17.86
N GLN A 294 12.51 -21.24 19.07
CA GLN A 294 11.54 -20.99 20.14
C GLN A 294 10.66 -19.77 19.83
N MET A 295 11.24 -18.69 19.31
CA MET A 295 10.48 -17.51 18.88
C MET A 295 9.45 -17.84 17.79
N ILE A 296 9.80 -18.66 16.79
CA ILE A 296 8.83 -19.06 15.76
C ILE A 296 7.71 -19.90 16.37
N LYS A 297 8.04 -20.83 17.27
CA LYS A 297 7.04 -21.71 17.91
C LYS A 297 6.04 -20.95 18.75
N SER A 298 6.44 -19.89 19.47
CA SER A 298 5.49 -19.09 20.25
C SER A 298 4.53 -18.30 19.34
N VAL A 299 5.03 -17.75 18.23
CA VAL A 299 4.21 -17.01 17.26
C VAL A 299 3.20 -17.93 16.53
N VAL A 300 3.63 -19.12 16.10
CA VAL A 300 2.76 -20.09 15.40
C VAL A 300 1.84 -20.85 16.36
N GLY A 301 2.25 -21.01 17.62
CA GLY A 301 1.44 -21.65 18.67
C GLY A 301 0.25 -20.79 19.11
N GLU A 302 0.41 -19.47 19.13
CA GLU A 302 -0.68 -18.52 19.42
C GLU A 302 -1.69 -18.42 18.27
N SER A 303 -1.26 -18.60 17.01
CA SER A 303 -2.18 -18.55 15.86
C SER A 303 -3.12 -19.76 15.74
N LYS A 304 -2.92 -20.81 16.54
CA LYS A 304 -3.83 -21.99 16.61
C LYS A 304 -4.88 -21.88 17.73
N LYS A 305 -4.86 -20.79 18.51
CA LYS A 305 -5.79 -20.57 19.62
C LYS A 305 -6.83 -19.47 19.37
N ASN A 306 -6.84 -18.87 18.18
CA ASN A 306 -7.86 -17.92 17.73
C ASN A 306 -8.65 -18.50 16.56
#